data_AF-A0A1F5ZKA7-F1
#
_entry.id   AF-A0A1F5ZKA7-F1
#
_cell.length_a   1.000
_cell.length_b   1.000
_cell.length_c   1.000
_cell.angle_alpha   90.00
_cell.angle_beta   90.00
_cell.angle_gamma   90.00
#
_symmetry.space_group_name_H-M   'P 1'
#
loop_
_entity.id
_entity.type
_entity.pdbx_description
1 polymer ?
#
loop_
_entity_poly.entity_id
_entity_poly.type
_entity_poly.pdbx_seq_one_letter_code
_entity_poly.pdbx_strand_id
1 'polypeptide(L)' 'MIADIQKNSTSAIIIACPMCNSSMVIQNPIKVGTIYECQKCASESEVVDLDPLTITPIEEEK' A
#
# COMPACT_ATOMS: atom_id res chain seq x y z
N MET A 1 9.46 37.07 -5.14
CA MET A 1 9.89 35.86 -4.40
C MET A 1 9.16 34.71 -5.06
N ILE A 2 9.85 33.90 -5.87
CA ILE A 2 9.25 32.78 -6.59
C ILE A 2 9.36 31.59 -5.62
N ALA A 3 8.23 30.99 -5.24
CA ALA A 3 8.21 29.86 -4.33
C ALA A 3 8.43 28.56 -5.10
N ASP A 4 9.60 27.95 -4.89
CA ASP A 4 9.90 26.57 -5.24
C ASP A 4 8.89 25.61 -4.58
N ILE A 5 8.03 24.99 -5.37
CA ILE A 5 7.17 23.89 -4.90
C ILE A 5 7.78 22.60 -5.44
N GLN A 6 8.46 21.92 -4.53
CA GLN A 6 9.16 20.66 -4.75
C GLN A 6 8.21 19.62 -5.37
N LYS A 7 8.58 19.12 -6.55
CA LYS A 7 7.94 17.97 -7.21
C LYS A 7 8.20 16.73 -6.35
N ASN A 8 7.35 16.52 -5.35
CA ASN A 8 7.42 15.33 -4.51
C ASN A 8 7.12 14.11 -5.40
N SER A 9 8.16 13.31 -5.64
CA SER A 9 8.10 12.16 -6.54
C SER A 9 7.33 11.04 -5.84
N THR A 10 6.00 11.12 -5.87
CA THR A 10 5.11 10.05 -5.37
C THR A 10 5.25 8.84 -6.29
N SER A 11 6.15 7.94 -5.94
CA SER A 11 6.31 6.66 -6.64
C SER A 11 5.17 5.75 -6.21
N ALA A 12 4.24 5.45 -7.11
CA ALA A 12 3.20 4.46 -6.87
C ALA A 12 3.73 3.07 -7.25
N ILE A 13 3.56 2.09 -6.36
CA ILE A 13 3.93 0.69 -6.58
C ILE A 13 2.65 -0.12 -6.76
N ILE A 14 2.65 -1.00 -7.76
CA ILE A 14 1.53 -1.90 -8.02
C ILE A 14 1.90 -3.27 -7.46
N ILE A 15 1.08 -3.78 -6.54
CA ILE A 15 1.23 -5.12 -5.97
C ILE A 15 -0.04 -5.95 -6.18
N ALA A 16 0.06 -7.27 -6.09
CA ALA A 16 -1.10 -8.15 -6.12
C ALA A 16 -1.70 -8.29 -4.72
N CYS A 17 -3.03 -8.23 -4.62
CA CYS A 17 -3.75 -8.52 -3.40
C CYS A 17 -3.54 -9.98 -2.99
N PRO A 18 -3.13 -10.27 -1.73
CA PRO A 18 -2.94 -11.64 -1.26
C PRO A 18 -4.25 -12.44 -1.17
N MET A 19 -5.40 -11.77 -1.14
CA MET A 19 -6.73 -12.41 -0.98
C MET A 19 -7.39 -12.76 -2.32
N CYS A 20 -7.32 -11.85 -3.30
CA CYS A 20 -8.03 -11.98 -4.58
C CYS A 20 -7.14 -11.86 -5.82
N ASN A 21 -5.82 -11.72 -5.64
CA ASN A 21 -4.82 -11.55 -6.69
C ASN A 21 -5.06 -10.34 -7.62
N SER A 22 -5.94 -9.42 -7.25
CA SER A 22 -6.18 -8.19 -8.00
C SER A 22 -5.05 -7.17 -7.79
N SER A 23 -4.78 -6.35 -8.80
CA SER A 23 -3.80 -5.26 -8.72
C SER A 23 -4.26 -4.19 -7.73
N MET A 24 -3.38 -3.84 -6.80
CA MET A 24 -3.55 -2.75 -5.83
C MET A 24 -2.46 -1.71 -6.02
N VAL A 25 -2.84 -0.44 -5.96
CA VAL A 25 -1.92 0.69 -6.12
C VAL A 25 -1.60 1.24 -4.74
N ILE A 26 -0.33 1.16 -4.34
CA ILE A 26 0.17 1.68 -3.09
C ILE A 26 1.01 2.92 -3.36
N GLN A 27 0.73 4.03 -2.67
CA GLN A 27 1.45 5.29 -2.82
C GLN A 27 2.58 5.43 -1.80
N ASN A 28 3.77 5.87 -2.23
CA ASN A 28 4.84 6.23 -1.30
C ASN A 28 4.50 7.52 -0.52
N PRO A 29 5.01 7.69 0.71
CA PRO A 29 5.89 6.78 1.45
C PRO A 29 5.14 5.60 2.08
N ILE A 30 5.57 4.37 1.77
CA ILE A 30 5.04 3.16 2.40
C ILE A 30 5.75 2.95 3.75
N LYS A 31 4.98 2.66 4.79
CA LYS A 31 5.52 2.32 6.12
C LYS A 31 5.01 0.96 6.56
N VAL A 32 5.87 0.19 7.22
CA VAL A 32 5.46 -1.03 7.93
C VAL A 32 4.39 -0.66 8.96
N GLY A 33 3.36 -1.51 9.09
CA GLY A 33 2.16 -1.25 9.90
C GLY A 33 1.09 -0.40 9.20
N THR A 34 1.32 0.03 7.96
CA THR A 34 0.26 0.73 7.19
C THR A 34 -0.75 -0.29 6.68
N ILE A 35 -2.03 0.00 6.89
CA ILE A 35 -3.15 -0.82 6.42
C ILE A 35 -3.66 -0.25 5.09
N TYR A 36 -3.86 -1.13 4.12
CA TYR A 36 -4.46 -0.82 2.83
C TYR A 36 -5.68 -1.71 2.60
N GLU A 37 -6.76 -1.11 2.13
CA GLU A 37 -7.97 -1.83 1.73
C GLU A 37 -7.94 -2.14 0.23
N CYS A 38 -8.22 -3.39 -0.12
CA CYS A 38 -8.38 -3.78 -1.51
C CYS A 38 -9.72 -3.31 -2.07
N GLN A 39 -9.71 -2.43 -3.07
CA GLN A 39 -10.93 -1.95 -3.75
C GLN A 39 -11.72 -3.04 -4.51
N LYS A 40 -11.21 -4.28 -4.59
CA LYS A 40 -11.85 -5.39 -5.32
C LYS A 40 -12.56 -6.37 -4.40
N CYS A 41 -11.87 -6.84 -3.37
CA CYS A 41 -12.41 -7.81 -2.42
C CYS A 41 -12.79 -7.19 -1.07
N ALA A 42 -12.58 -5.89 -0.88
CA ALA A 42 -12.77 -5.18 0.39
C ALA A 42 -11.98 -5.81 1.56
N SER A 43 -10.92 -6.56 1.27
CA SER A 43 -10.05 -7.11 2.31
C SER A 43 -8.99 -6.09 2.70
N GLU A 44 -8.77 -5.99 4.00
CA GLU A 44 -7.71 -5.17 4.57
C GLU A 44 -6.40 -5.95 4.60
N SER A 45 -5.28 -5.29 4.32
CA SER A 45 -3.94 -5.88 4.35
C SER A 45 -2.95 -4.91 4.94
N GLU A 46 -2.12 -5.40 5.85
CA GLU A 46 -1.06 -4.63 6.51
C GLU A 46 0.28 -4.83 5.81
N VAL A 47 1.09 -3.78 5.70
CA VAL A 47 2.49 -3.88 5.29
C VAL A 47 3.33 -4.44 6.43
N VAL A 48 3.92 -5.61 6.23
CA VAL A 48 4.81 -6.26 7.21
C VAL A 48 6.29 -6.10 6.87
N ASP A 49 6.63 -5.88 5.60
CA ASP A 49 8.00 -5.71 5.14
C ASP A 49 8.09 -4.74 3.94
N LEU A 50 9.24 -4.11 3.72
CA LEU A 50 9.48 -3.15 2.64
C LEU A 50 10.56 -3.62 1.65
N ASP A 51 11.34 -4.67 1.96
CA ASP A 51 12.44 -5.16 1.12
C ASP A 51 12.52 -6.71 1.14
N PRO A 52 11.72 -7.42 0.32
CA PRO A 52 10.73 -6.91 -0.65
C PRO A 52 9.41 -6.47 0.00
N LEU A 53 8.73 -5.48 -0.59
CA LEU A 53 7.41 -5.01 -0.15
C LEU A 53 6.44 -6.18 0.01
N THR A 54 6.10 -6.49 1.25
CA THR A 54 5.25 -7.63 1.62
C THR A 54 4.08 -7.12 2.43
N ILE A 55 2.88 -7.54 2.02
CA ILE A 55 1.64 -7.28 2.73
C ILE A 55 1.00 -8.60 3.15
N THR A 56 0.32 -8.58 4.29
CA THR A 56 -0.45 -9.72 4.79
C THR A 56 -1.89 -9.30 5.04
N PRO A 57 -2.87 -10.14 4.69
CA PRO A 57 -4.26 -9.84 5.03
C PRO A 57 -4.42 -9.77 6.55
N ILE A 58 -5.19 -8.80 7.02
CA ILE A 58 -5.57 -8.70 8.43
C ILE A 58 -6.85 -9.53 8.58
N GLU A 59 -6.81 -10.58 9.39
CA GLU A 59 -8.01 -11.29 9.80
C GLU A 59 -8.64 -10.51 10.96
N GLU A 60 -9.86 -10.00 10.79
CA GLU A 60 -10.64 -9.48 11.92
C GLU A 60 -10.92 -10.63 12.89
N GLU A 61 -10.27 -10.61 14.07
CA GLU A 61 -10.63 -11.51 15.15
C GLU A 61 -12.08 -11.21 15.58
N LYS A 62 -12.94 -12.23 15.47
CA LYS A 62 -14.38 -12.17 15.70
C LYS A 62 -14.76 -12.30 17.18
#